data_AF-A0A6L8UF13-F1
#
_entry.id   AF-A0A6L8UF13-F1
#
_cell.length_a   1.000
_cell.length_b   1.000
_cell.length_c   1.000
_cell.angle_alpha   90.00
_cell.angle_beta   90.00
_cell.angle_gamma   90.00
#
_symmetry.space_group_name_H-M   'P 1'
#
loop_
_entity.id
_entity.type
_entity.pdbx_description
1 polymer ?
#
loop_
_entity_poly.entity_id
_entity_poly.type
_entity_poly.pdbx_seq_one_letter_code
_entity_poly.pdbx_strand_id
1 'polypeptide(L)'
;MNKTFLRLLPCFLAFMLASPYSLQAQSDERLEGMAAGKLENWKNPLTQWNHIAVPKIDSLKLEKSNGKLILWFAPELSYYPFREESCRLFRKSLVDALGRKFKKYDIELITNTYRIEQLVPNYFRKDFPADSSCFPVPDTDKRILVKKISDDPPSSGLHGKSIALWNSHGYYFEMSLDRWEFQRAKLFGTVEDVSITGYVLPYLSRMLEKAGATVHIPRERDIQTNEVIVDNDRSTANSAFLLSTGKNSELINKGFILTDTIFAGFNPFRNGSSLRTADDTAHYIPDIPSRGDYAVYISYPLLPDNTGEALYTVHHTGGSTGFLVDQTMGGETWIYLGTFNFDKGMNPER
;
A
#
# COMPACT_ATOMS: atom_id res chain seq x y z
N MET A 1 97.79 -6.54 0.89
CA MET A 1 96.50 -7.11 0.43
C MET A 1 95.41 -6.08 0.79
N ASN A 2 95.02 -5.20 -0.15
CA ASN A 2 93.76 -5.27 -0.94
C ASN A 2 92.51 -5.33 -0.03
N LYS A 3 91.49 -4.45 -0.06
CA LYS A 3 91.01 -3.46 -1.04
C LYS A 3 90.04 -2.46 -0.35
N THR A 4 89.94 -1.29 -0.99
CA THR A 4 88.97 -0.17 -0.92
C THR A 4 87.48 -0.54 -0.88
N PHE A 5 86.60 0.35 -0.37
CA PHE A 5 85.56 1.05 -1.18
C PHE A 5 84.76 2.13 -0.43
N LEU A 6 84.52 3.21 -1.18
CA LEU A 6 83.84 4.49 -0.93
C LEU A 6 82.31 4.34 -0.77
N ARG A 7 81.64 5.20 0.02
CA ARG A 7 80.17 5.41 -0.09
C ARG A 7 79.80 6.88 -0.13
N LEU A 8 79.14 7.24 -1.23
CA LEU A 8 78.52 8.53 -1.60
C LEU A 8 77.16 8.72 -0.91
N LEU A 9 76.82 9.98 -0.59
CA LEU A 9 75.48 10.48 -0.27
C LEU A 9 74.56 10.47 -1.50
N PRO A 10 73.25 10.29 -1.33
CA PRO A 10 72.27 10.89 -2.24
C PRO A 10 71.25 11.78 -1.52
N CYS A 11 71.15 13.03 -1.97
CA CYS A 11 70.00 13.91 -1.76
C CYS A 11 68.81 13.39 -2.59
N PHE A 12 67.66 13.13 -1.95
CA PHE A 12 66.40 12.89 -2.64
C PHE A 12 65.50 14.13 -2.50
N LEU A 13 65.33 14.87 -3.60
CA LEU A 13 64.26 15.86 -3.75
C LEU A 13 62.98 15.11 -4.16
N ALA A 14 61.99 15.05 -3.28
CA ALA A 14 60.67 14.53 -3.60
C ALA A 14 59.78 15.66 -4.14
N PHE A 15 59.51 15.64 -5.45
CA PHE A 15 58.46 16.46 -6.05
C PHE A 15 57.10 15.85 -5.71
N MET A 16 56.33 16.49 -4.81
CA MET A 16 54.92 16.17 -4.62
C MET A 16 54.11 16.68 -5.82
N LEU A 17 53.63 15.75 -6.64
CA LEU A 17 52.61 16.01 -7.65
C LEU A 17 51.26 16.21 -6.93
N ALA A 18 50.90 17.47 -6.67
CA ALA A 18 49.54 17.81 -6.28
C ALA A 18 48.60 17.50 -7.44
N SER A 19 47.72 16.52 -7.27
CA SER A 19 46.71 16.20 -8.29
C SER A 19 45.67 17.34 -8.36
N PRO A 20 45.18 17.70 -9.55
CA PRO A 20 44.18 18.77 -9.68
C PRO A 20 42.85 18.45 -8.98
N TYR A 21 42.56 17.17 -8.73
CA TYR A 21 41.35 16.72 -8.03
C TYR A 21 41.33 17.11 -6.56
N SER A 22 42.47 17.03 -5.85
CA SER A 22 42.54 17.41 -4.43
C SER A 22 42.45 18.91 -4.21
N LEU A 23 42.96 19.72 -5.14
CA LEU A 23 42.80 21.18 -5.12
C LEU A 23 41.36 21.62 -5.38
N GLN A 24 40.64 20.91 -6.27
CA GLN A 24 39.24 21.19 -6.55
C GLN A 24 38.34 20.84 -5.36
N ALA A 25 38.53 19.65 -4.76
CA ALA A 25 37.80 19.22 -3.56
C ALA A 25 38.00 20.18 -2.37
N GLN A 26 39.23 20.62 -2.12
CA GLN A 26 39.54 21.59 -1.07
C GLN A 26 38.91 22.98 -1.33
N SER A 27 38.75 23.35 -2.60
CA SER A 27 38.09 24.60 -2.99
C SER A 27 36.57 24.54 -2.79
N ASP A 28 35.99 23.36 -2.96
CA ASP A 28 34.55 23.11 -2.85
C ASP A 28 34.14 23.07 -1.38
N GLU A 29 34.86 22.33 -0.52
CA GLU A 29 34.65 22.33 0.94
C GLU A 29 34.71 23.74 1.54
N ARG A 30 35.65 24.59 1.08
CA ARG A 30 35.73 25.97 1.54
C ARG A 30 34.51 26.78 1.15
N LEU A 31 33.97 26.59 -0.06
CA LEU A 31 32.77 27.27 -0.52
C LEU A 31 31.53 26.76 0.19
N GLU A 32 31.45 25.46 0.47
CA GLU A 32 30.40 24.85 1.29
C GLU A 32 30.38 25.44 2.70
N GLY A 33 31.54 25.53 3.37
CA GLY A 33 31.66 26.17 4.68
C GLY A 33 31.23 27.64 4.67
N MET A 34 31.52 28.37 3.58
CA MET A 34 31.02 29.73 3.40
C MET A 34 29.51 29.80 3.18
N ALA A 35 28.92 28.85 2.46
CA ALA A 35 27.48 28.76 2.27
C ALA A 35 26.78 28.45 3.60
N ALA A 36 27.30 27.48 4.35
CA ALA A 36 26.82 27.09 5.67
C ALA A 36 26.82 28.28 6.63
N GLY A 37 27.95 28.98 6.77
CA GLY A 37 28.05 30.15 7.65
C GLY A 37 27.14 31.32 7.27
N LYS A 38 26.82 31.48 5.98
CA LYS A 38 25.83 32.47 5.52
C LYS A 38 24.40 32.07 5.85
N LEU A 39 24.11 30.78 5.88
CA LEU A 39 22.78 30.23 6.14
C LEU A 39 22.53 29.94 7.62
N GLU A 40 23.55 30.02 8.48
CA GLU A 40 23.46 29.80 9.93
C GLU A 40 22.37 30.65 10.60
N ASN A 41 22.21 31.90 10.15
CA ASN A 41 21.22 32.85 10.67
C ASN A 41 20.02 33.06 9.71
N TRP A 42 19.87 32.20 8.69
CA TRP A 42 18.73 32.28 7.80
C TRP A 42 17.43 32.01 8.57
N LYS A 43 16.37 32.74 8.22
CA LYS A 43 15.05 32.61 8.85
C LYS A 43 14.04 32.13 7.83
N ASN A 44 13.23 31.15 8.22
CA ASN A 44 12.11 30.67 7.42
C ASN A 44 11.16 31.82 7.05
N PRO A 45 10.95 32.11 5.75
CA PRO A 45 10.02 33.16 5.33
C PRO A 45 8.55 32.72 5.41
N LEU A 46 8.26 31.43 5.56
CA LEU A 46 6.91 30.86 5.58
C LEU A 46 6.40 30.70 7.02
N THR A 47 6.32 31.79 7.76
CA THR A 47 6.04 31.78 9.20
C THR A 47 4.64 31.30 9.56
N GLN A 48 3.68 31.39 8.63
CA GLN A 48 2.31 30.90 8.82
C GLN A 48 2.23 29.38 9.06
N TRP A 49 3.28 28.62 8.69
CA TRP A 49 3.34 27.16 8.81
C TRP A 49 4.32 26.68 9.90
N ASN A 50 4.76 27.56 10.80
CA ASN A 50 5.66 27.20 11.90
C ASN A 50 5.08 26.16 12.87
N HIS A 51 3.76 26.01 12.92
CA HIS A 51 3.07 24.97 13.72
C HIS A 51 3.22 23.56 13.11
N ILE A 52 3.54 23.46 11.82
CA ILE A 52 3.80 22.18 11.14
C ILE A 52 5.25 21.77 11.39
N ALA A 53 6.18 22.67 11.09
CA ALA A 53 7.62 22.46 11.29
C ALA A 53 8.34 23.82 11.31
N VAL A 54 9.50 23.86 11.96
CA VAL A 54 10.46 24.97 11.83
C VAL A 54 11.60 24.47 10.94
N PRO A 55 11.68 24.91 9.67
CA PRO A 55 12.61 24.36 8.70
C PRO A 55 14.06 24.57 9.13
N LYS A 56 14.83 23.48 9.14
CA LYS A 56 16.27 23.50 9.40
C LYS A 56 17.00 22.84 8.25
N ILE A 57 18.13 23.43 7.87
CA ILE A 57 19.06 22.84 6.92
C ILE A 57 19.83 21.77 7.67
N ASP A 58 19.72 20.54 7.19
CA ASP A 58 20.41 19.37 7.73
C ASP A 58 21.83 19.29 7.15
N SER A 59 21.93 19.39 5.82
CA SER A 59 23.19 19.30 5.10
C SER A 59 23.15 20.09 3.80
N LEU A 60 24.32 20.37 3.23
CA LEU A 60 24.47 21.01 1.94
C LEU A 60 25.62 20.41 1.15
N LYS A 61 25.57 20.56 -0.17
CA LYS A 61 26.63 20.12 -1.09
C LYS A 61 26.75 21.06 -2.27
N LEU A 62 27.97 21.41 -2.62
CA LEU A 62 28.29 22.22 -3.77
C LEU A 62 28.82 21.35 -4.91
N GLU A 63 28.17 21.40 -6.06
CA GLU A 63 28.64 20.77 -7.29
C GLU A 63 29.11 21.85 -8.26
N LYS A 64 30.37 22.27 -8.10
CA LYS A 64 30.94 23.40 -8.84
C LYS A 64 30.96 23.19 -10.35
N SER A 65 31.20 21.97 -10.82
CA SER A 65 31.16 21.62 -12.25
C SER A 65 29.79 21.85 -12.87
N ASN A 66 28.73 21.62 -12.08
CA ASN A 66 27.34 21.71 -12.51
C ASN A 66 26.72 23.07 -12.16
N GLY A 67 27.46 23.95 -11.48
CA GLY A 67 26.94 25.20 -10.95
C GLY A 67 25.75 24.97 -10.02
N LYS A 68 25.75 23.91 -9.22
CA LYS A 68 24.61 23.52 -8.38
C LYS A 68 24.96 23.59 -6.89
N LEU A 69 24.05 24.09 -6.07
CA LEU A 69 24.11 24.06 -4.62
C LEU A 69 22.88 23.32 -4.11
N ILE A 70 23.07 22.13 -3.55
CA ILE A 70 21.98 21.30 -3.04
C ILE A 70 21.89 21.53 -1.53
N LEU A 71 20.69 21.86 -1.06
CA LEU A 71 20.37 22.04 0.35
C LEU A 71 19.35 20.98 0.76
N TRP A 72 19.73 20.13 1.71
CA TRP A 72 18.83 19.17 2.33
C TRP A 72 18.26 19.76 3.61
N PHE A 73 16.94 19.71 3.70
CA PHE A 73 16.18 20.09 4.87
C PHE A 73 15.68 18.84 5.59
N ALA A 74 15.45 18.99 6.89
CA ALA A 74 14.83 17.96 7.69
C ALA A 74 13.47 17.49 7.08
N PRO A 75 13.09 16.21 7.23
CA PRO A 75 11.92 15.63 6.56
C PRO A 75 10.60 16.35 6.84
N GLU A 76 10.48 17.01 7.99
CA GLU A 76 9.25 17.68 8.44
C GLU A 76 8.87 18.85 7.53
N LEU A 77 9.82 19.44 6.80
CA LEU A 77 9.51 20.46 5.79
C LEU A 77 8.62 19.89 4.67
N SER A 78 8.68 18.59 4.39
CA SER A 78 7.86 17.96 3.36
C SER A 78 6.35 18.03 3.64
N TYR A 79 5.95 18.30 4.89
CA TYR A 79 4.56 18.47 5.29
C TYR A 79 3.99 19.87 5.01
N TYR A 80 4.82 20.82 4.57
CA TYR A 80 4.34 22.14 4.20
C TYR A 80 3.43 22.07 2.97
N PRO A 81 2.29 22.80 2.96
CA PRO A 81 1.38 22.82 1.82
C PRO A 81 1.92 23.75 0.72
N PHE A 82 3.05 23.38 0.11
CA PHE A 82 3.73 24.18 -0.89
C PHE A 82 2.81 24.54 -2.07
N ARG A 83 2.97 25.79 -2.51
CA ARG A 83 2.47 26.38 -3.75
C ARG A 83 3.64 27.06 -4.44
N GLU A 84 3.54 27.30 -5.74
CA GLU A 84 4.63 27.90 -6.51
C GLU A 84 5.12 29.22 -5.90
N GLU A 85 4.20 30.07 -5.44
CA GLU A 85 4.51 31.34 -4.76
C GLU A 85 5.35 31.12 -3.50
N SER A 86 4.98 30.14 -2.67
CA SER A 86 5.73 29.78 -1.47
C SER A 86 7.09 29.14 -1.81
N CYS A 87 7.19 28.31 -2.86
CA CYS A 87 8.47 27.77 -3.32
C CYS A 87 9.40 28.91 -3.78
N ARG A 88 8.88 29.86 -4.56
CA ARG A 88 9.62 31.05 -5.01
C ARG A 88 10.07 31.90 -3.82
N LEU A 89 9.19 32.17 -2.86
CA LEU A 89 9.51 32.95 -1.67
C LEU A 89 10.59 32.25 -0.82
N PHE A 90 10.45 30.95 -0.60
CA PHE A 90 11.39 30.14 0.16
C PHE A 90 12.78 30.13 -0.49
N ARG A 91 12.83 29.80 -1.78
CA ARG A 91 14.04 29.84 -2.60
C ARG A 91 14.68 31.23 -2.62
N LYS A 92 13.88 32.28 -2.83
CA LYS A 92 14.35 33.67 -2.84
C LYS A 92 15.03 34.04 -1.52
N SER A 93 14.44 33.67 -0.38
CA SER A 93 15.03 33.97 0.94
C SER A 93 16.41 33.34 1.13
N LEU A 94 16.63 32.13 0.59
CA LEU A 94 17.91 31.43 0.64
C LEU A 94 18.93 32.08 -0.30
N VAL A 95 18.52 32.42 -1.53
CA VAL A 95 19.37 33.17 -2.48
C VAL A 95 19.82 34.50 -1.87
N ASP A 96 18.90 35.23 -1.24
CA ASP A 96 19.18 36.53 -0.63
C ASP A 96 20.17 36.38 0.56
N ALA A 97 20.03 35.32 1.38
CA ALA A 97 20.96 35.03 2.48
C ALA A 97 22.36 34.61 1.99
N LEU A 98 22.44 33.77 0.95
CA LEU A 98 23.71 33.35 0.36
C LEU A 98 24.45 34.52 -0.33
N GLY A 99 23.69 35.45 -0.93
CA GLY A 99 24.22 36.66 -1.54
C GLY A 99 25.00 36.44 -2.84
N ARG A 100 25.71 37.50 -3.29
CA ARG A 100 26.26 37.61 -4.66
C ARG A 100 27.17 36.44 -5.08
N LYS A 101 27.90 35.83 -4.14
CA LYS A 101 28.87 34.77 -4.42
C LYS A 101 28.21 33.49 -4.96
N PHE A 102 26.98 33.21 -4.54
CA PHE A 102 26.24 32.02 -4.95
C PHE A 102 25.14 32.32 -5.98
N LYS A 103 25.01 33.58 -6.44
CA LYS A 103 23.94 34.01 -7.36
C LYS A 103 23.91 33.25 -8.69
N LYS A 104 25.06 32.72 -9.13
CA LYS A 104 25.18 31.94 -10.36
C LYS A 104 24.90 30.44 -10.18
N TYR A 105 24.73 29.98 -8.94
CA TYR A 105 24.44 28.57 -8.67
C TYR A 105 22.94 28.34 -8.73
N ASP A 106 22.53 27.26 -9.39
CA ASP A 106 21.19 26.72 -9.24
C ASP A 106 21.07 26.09 -7.85
N ILE A 107 20.08 26.51 -7.09
CA ILE A 107 19.89 26.03 -5.72
C ILE A 107 18.87 24.90 -5.75
N GLU A 108 19.23 23.69 -5.38
CA GLU A 108 18.24 22.62 -5.25
C GLU A 108 17.84 22.47 -3.78
N LEU A 109 16.54 22.36 -3.54
CA LEU A 109 15.97 22.32 -2.19
C LEU A 109 15.28 20.98 -2.02
N ILE A 110 15.83 20.11 -1.16
CA ILE A 110 15.38 18.74 -1.00
C ILE A 110 14.89 18.52 0.44
N THR A 111 13.75 17.86 0.60
CA THR A 111 13.24 17.36 1.88
C THR A 111 12.53 16.03 1.67
N ASN A 112 12.77 15.07 2.57
CA ASN A 112 12.18 13.74 2.51
C ASN A 112 12.27 13.10 1.10
N THR A 113 13.45 13.21 0.44
CA THR A 113 13.75 12.73 -0.92
C THR A 113 13.08 13.48 -2.09
N TYR A 114 12.23 14.49 -1.82
CA TYR A 114 11.56 15.29 -2.84
C TYR A 114 12.16 16.69 -2.96
N ARG A 115 12.18 17.23 -4.18
CA ARG A 115 12.35 18.68 -4.36
C ARG A 115 11.09 19.40 -3.89
N ILE A 116 11.22 20.59 -3.31
CA ILE A 116 10.05 21.33 -2.81
C ILE A 116 9.02 21.63 -3.92
N GLU A 117 9.45 21.76 -5.17
CA GLU A 117 8.59 21.97 -6.33
C GLU A 117 7.74 20.73 -6.65
N GLN A 118 8.22 19.52 -6.34
CA GLN A 118 7.46 18.28 -6.49
C GLN A 118 6.33 18.17 -5.47
N LEU A 119 6.45 18.85 -4.34
CA LEU A 119 5.43 18.92 -3.30
C LEU A 119 4.26 19.85 -3.67
N VAL A 120 4.32 20.55 -4.81
CA VAL A 120 3.19 21.32 -5.35
C VAL A 120 2.25 20.36 -6.10
N PRO A 121 1.01 20.14 -5.64
CA PRO A 121 0.08 19.26 -6.34
C PRO A 121 -0.24 19.79 -7.74
N ASN A 122 -0.41 18.90 -8.72
CA ASN A 122 -0.69 19.28 -10.13
C ASN A 122 -1.85 20.27 -10.28
N TYR A 123 -2.91 20.12 -9.47
CA TYR A 123 -4.05 21.04 -9.47
C TYR A 123 -3.67 22.51 -9.19
N PHE A 124 -2.61 22.74 -8.41
CA PHE A 124 -2.13 24.07 -8.04
C PHE A 124 -0.95 24.57 -8.88
N ARG A 125 -0.49 23.80 -9.88
CA ARG A 125 0.58 24.22 -10.78
C ARG A 125 0.01 25.12 -11.87
N LYS A 126 0.67 26.25 -12.09
CA LYS A 126 0.36 27.26 -13.11
C LYS A 126 1.55 27.44 -14.04
N ASP A 127 2.72 27.75 -13.48
CA ASP A 127 3.95 27.95 -14.24
C ASP A 127 4.86 26.71 -14.22
N PHE A 128 4.79 25.91 -13.16
CA PHE A 128 5.54 24.66 -13.07
C PHE A 128 4.92 23.62 -14.03
N PRO A 129 5.74 22.83 -14.74
CA PRO A 129 5.23 21.74 -15.55
C PRO A 129 4.47 20.74 -14.67
N ALA A 130 3.43 20.12 -15.21
CA ALA A 130 2.72 19.06 -14.52
C ALA A 130 3.68 17.89 -14.22
N ASP A 131 3.57 17.34 -13.02
CA ASP A 131 4.27 16.13 -12.62
C ASP A 131 3.54 14.92 -13.22
N SER A 132 4.05 14.41 -14.33
CA SER A 132 3.49 13.24 -15.00
C SER A 132 3.63 11.97 -14.17
N SER A 133 4.54 11.92 -13.20
CA SER A 133 4.66 10.77 -12.29
C SER A 133 3.45 10.60 -11.37
N CYS A 134 2.67 11.67 -11.17
CA CYS A 134 1.43 11.64 -10.40
C CYS A 134 0.18 11.39 -11.26
N PHE A 135 0.32 11.23 -12.59
CA PHE A 135 -0.83 10.92 -13.43
C PHE A 135 -1.27 9.46 -13.23
N PRO A 136 -2.58 9.21 -13.20
CA PRO A 136 -3.07 7.84 -13.17
C PRO A 136 -2.58 7.12 -14.43
N VAL A 137 -2.04 5.91 -14.25
CA VAL A 137 -1.70 5.04 -15.37
C VAL A 137 -2.98 4.67 -16.10
N PRO A 138 -3.05 4.82 -17.44
CA PRO A 138 -4.20 4.39 -18.22
C PRO A 138 -4.50 2.92 -17.95
N ASP A 139 -5.71 2.65 -17.47
CA ASP A 139 -6.17 1.32 -17.16
C ASP A 139 -6.64 0.63 -18.47
N THR A 140 -5.78 -0.24 -19.01
CA THR A 140 -6.02 -0.92 -20.29
C THR A 140 -6.71 -2.28 -20.13
N ASP A 141 -6.75 -2.85 -18.92
CA ASP A 141 -7.29 -4.19 -18.66
C ASP A 141 -8.21 -4.18 -17.43
N LYS A 142 -9.51 -4.01 -17.68
CA LYS A 142 -10.54 -3.94 -16.64
C LYS A 142 -11.04 -5.33 -16.27
N ARG A 143 -10.22 -6.11 -15.58
CA ARG A 143 -10.67 -7.39 -15.01
C ARG A 143 -11.52 -7.16 -13.77
N ILE A 144 -12.62 -7.91 -13.67
CA ILE A 144 -13.58 -7.82 -12.58
C ILE A 144 -13.54 -9.13 -11.81
N LEU A 145 -13.13 -9.06 -10.55
CA LEU A 145 -12.95 -10.26 -9.74
C LEU A 145 -14.27 -11.02 -9.53
N VAL A 146 -15.36 -10.32 -9.20
CA VAL A 146 -16.68 -10.90 -9.00
C VAL A 146 -17.72 -10.12 -9.79
N LYS A 147 -18.38 -10.77 -10.73
CA LYS A 147 -19.47 -10.20 -11.53
C LYS A 147 -20.76 -10.95 -11.25
N LYS A 148 -21.75 -10.26 -10.68
CA LYS A 148 -23.11 -10.79 -10.52
C LYS A 148 -23.81 -10.87 -11.88
N ILE A 149 -24.35 -12.03 -12.23
CA ILE A 149 -24.89 -12.31 -13.58
C ILE A 149 -26.17 -11.51 -13.87
N SER A 150 -26.99 -11.26 -12.84
CA SER A 150 -28.27 -10.56 -12.98
C SER A 150 -28.17 -9.05 -13.14
N ASP A 151 -26.98 -8.47 -12.96
CA ASP A 151 -26.80 -7.03 -12.80
C ASP A 151 -26.18 -6.43 -14.07
N ASP A 152 -26.89 -5.48 -14.68
CA ASP A 152 -26.30 -4.65 -15.71
C ASP A 152 -25.21 -3.75 -15.10
N PRO A 153 -24.05 -3.61 -15.76
CA PRO A 153 -23.02 -2.72 -15.27
C PRO A 153 -23.54 -1.27 -15.27
N PRO A 154 -23.22 -0.46 -14.24
CA PRO A 154 -23.64 0.93 -14.22
C PRO A 154 -23.01 1.68 -15.41
N SER A 155 -23.80 2.50 -16.11
CA SER A 155 -23.36 3.25 -17.30
C SER A 155 -22.26 4.28 -17.01
N SER A 156 -22.08 4.63 -15.74
CA SER A 156 -21.04 5.52 -15.23
C SER A 156 -20.77 5.20 -13.77
N GLY A 157 -19.55 5.47 -13.29
CA GLY A 157 -19.16 5.24 -11.90
C GLY A 157 -17.83 4.50 -11.80
N LEU A 158 -17.79 3.50 -10.93
CA LEU A 158 -16.60 2.77 -10.53
C LEU A 158 -16.55 1.36 -11.12
N HIS A 159 -17.33 1.10 -12.19
CA HIS A 159 -17.32 -0.20 -12.86
C HIS A 159 -15.91 -0.60 -13.33
N GLY A 160 -15.50 -1.81 -12.96
CA GLY A 160 -14.17 -2.34 -13.25
C GLY A 160 -13.05 -1.75 -12.39
N LYS A 161 -13.38 -1.04 -11.30
CA LYS A 161 -12.39 -0.54 -10.34
C LYS A 161 -12.36 -1.41 -9.09
N SER A 162 -11.17 -1.65 -8.58
CA SER A 162 -10.97 -2.30 -7.29
C SER A 162 -10.58 -1.27 -6.23
N ILE A 163 -11.23 -1.34 -5.07
CA ILE A 163 -10.98 -0.45 -3.93
C ILE A 163 -10.62 -1.32 -2.73
N ALA A 164 -9.43 -1.13 -2.19
CA ALA A 164 -9.07 -1.64 -0.88
C ALA A 164 -9.48 -0.61 0.18
N LEU A 165 -10.41 -0.99 1.05
CA LEU A 165 -11.10 -0.09 1.98
C LEU A 165 -10.85 -0.50 3.43
N TRP A 166 -10.06 0.30 4.14
CA TRP A 166 -9.82 0.15 5.57
C TRP A 166 -10.87 0.93 6.37
N ASN A 167 -11.66 0.22 7.16
CA ASN A 167 -12.73 0.78 7.98
C ASN A 167 -12.28 1.14 9.40
N SER A 168 -11.12 1.81 9.56
CA SER A 168 -10.40 2.03 10.84
C SER A 168 -9.66 0.78 11.37
N HIS A 169 -9.17 0.86 12.61
CA HIS A 169 -8.23 -0.08 13.24
C HIS A 169 -8.88 -1.42 13.63
N GLY A 170 -9.75 -1.41 14.65
CA GLY A 170 -10.46 -2.60 15.16
C GLY A 170 -10.05 -3.00 16.57
N TYR A 171 -10.51 -4.16 17.02
CA TYR A 171 -10.13 -4.74 18.32
C TYR A 171 -8.96 -5.70 18.10
N TYR A 172 -7.83 -5.43 18.75
CA TYR A 172 -6.60 -6.20 18.57
C TYR A 172 -6.06 -6.70 19.91
N PHE A 173 -5.23 -7.74 19.87
CA PHE A 173 -4.58 -8.28 21.06
C PHE A 173 -3.25 -7.57 21.30
N GLU A 174 -3.15 -6.79 22.37
CA GLU A 174 -1.91 -6.15 22.80
C GLU A 174 -1.09 -7.14 23.63
N MET A 175 -0.07 -7.73 23.02
CA MET A 175 0.75 -8.78 23.64
C MET A 175 1.43 -8.32 24.94
N SER A 176 1.83 -7.05 25.03
CA SER A 176 2.55 -6.54 26.21
C SER A 176 1.63 -6.39 27.42
N LEU A 177 0.33 -6.21 27.18
CA LEU A 177 -0.70 -6.04 28.20
C LEU A 177 -1.54 -7.30 28.41
N ASP A 178 -1.29 -8.36 27.63
CA ASP A 178 -2.03 -9.63 27.64
C ASP A 178 -3.55 -9.44 27.61
N ARG A 179 -4.02 -8.50 26.77
CA ARG A 179 -5.45 -8.19 26.65
C ARG A 179 -5.82 -7.76 25.25
N TRP A 180 -7.10 -7.92 24.95
CA TRP A 180 -7.69 -7.26 23.81
C TRP A 180 -8.03 -5.81 24.13
N GLU A 181 -7.72 -4.90 23.21
CA GLU A 181 -8.07 -3.49 23.31
C GLU A 181 -8.31 -2.84 21.95
N PHE A 182 -8.88 -1.63 21.98
CA PHE A 182 -8.97 -0.76 20.82
C PHE A 182 -7.72 0.09 20.72
N GLN A 183 -7.31 0.46 19.49
CA GLN A 183 -6.13 1.28 19.28
C GLN A 183 -6.36 2.74 19.70
N ARG A 184 -7.60 3.24 19.61
CA ARG A 184 -7.95 4.59 20.09
C ARG A 184 -8.69 4.55 21.42
N ALA A 185 -8.41 5.57 22.22
CA ALA A 185 -9.07 5.78 23.50
C ALA A 185 -10.57 6.01 23.30
N LYS A 186 -11.36 5.61 24.30
CA LYS A 186 -12.78 5.96 24.37
C LYS A 186 -12.92 7.46 24.64
N LEU A 187 -13.47 8.20 23.68
CA LEU A 187 -13.69 9.64 23.78
C LEU A 187 -15.19 9.93 23.70
N PHE A 188 -15.73 10.59 24.73
CA PHE A 188 -17.13 11.04 24.78
C PHE A 188 -18.16 9.94 24.47
N GLY A 189 -17.90 8.71 24.93
CA GLY A 189 -18.79 7.56 24.68
C GLY A 189 -18.61 6.87 23.33
N THR A 190 -17.69 7.35 22.47
CA THR A 190 -17.37 6.74 21.18
C THR A 190 -15.96 6.13 21.20
N VAL A 191 -15.72 5.19 20.29
CA VAL A 191 -14.40 4.64 19.98
C VAL A 191 -14.27 4.71 18.46
N GLU A 192 -13.22 5.37 17.96
CA GLU A 192 -12.98 5.55 16.52
C GLU A 192 -12.96 4.20 15.78
N ASP A 193 -12.31 3.20 16.36
CA ASP A 193 -12.20 1.83 15.84
C ASP A 193 -13.57 1.20 15.52
N VAL A 194 -14.62 1.59 16.27
CA VAL A 194 -15.99 1.08 16.14
C VAL A 194 -16.87 2.02 15.33
N SER A 195 -16.84 3.33 15.62
CA SER A 195 -17.77 4.29 15.03
C SER A 195 -17.61 4.40 13.51
N ILE A 196 -16.36 4.36 13.02
CA ILE A 196 -16.04 4.39 11.59
C ILE A 196 -16.56 3.12 10.90
N THR A 197 -16.32 1.95 11.51
CA THR A 197 -16.83 0.66 11.03
C THR A 197 -18.36 0.69 10.87
N GLY A 198 -19.06 1.29 11.83
CA GLY A 198 -20.52 1.36 11.89
C GLY A 198 -21.19 2.10 10.73
N TYR A 199 -20.47 2.93 9.98
CA TYR A 199 -21.01 3.54 8.76
C TYR A 199 -20.28 3.13 7.47
N VAL A 200 -19.02 2.69 7.56
CA VAL A 200 -18.30 2.21 6.37
C VAL A 200 -18.90 0.91 5.83
N LEU A 201 -19.20 -0.06 6.69
CA LEU A 201 -19.71 -1.36 6.27
C LEU A 201 -21.16 -1.33 5.76
N PRO A 202 -22.14 -0.75 6.47
CA PRO A 202 -23.53 -0.77 5.99
C PRO A 202 -23.82 0.24 4.87
N TYR A 203 -23.02 1.32 4.74
CA TYR A 203 -23.29 2.38 3.76
C TYR A 203 -22.19 2.51 2.71
N LEU A 204 -20.97 2.92 3.08
CA LEU A 204 -19.95 3.30 2.09
C LEU A 204 -19.57 2.13 1.18
N SER A 205 -19.27 0.94 1.72
CA SER A 205 -18.90 -0.21 0.90
C SER A 205 -20.03 -0.57 -0.07
N ARG A 206 -21.28 -0.55 0.40
CA ARG A 206 -22.45 -0.84 -0.45
C ARG A 206 -22.66 0.22 -1.53
N MET A 207 -22.40 1.49 -1.24
CA MET A 207 -22.45 2.56 -2.24
C MET A 207 -21.39 2.37 -3.33
N LEU A 208 -20.16 2.00 -2.94
CA LEU A 208 -19.06 1.74 -3.87
C LEU A 208 -19.34 0.50 -4.74
N GLU A 209 -19.83 -0.58 -4.14
CA GLU A 209 -20.23 -1.81 -4.85
C GLU A 209 -21.37 -1.53 -5.84
N LYS A 210 -22.41 -0.79 -5.43
CA LYS A 210 -23.50 -0.36 -6.33
C LYS A 210 -23.05 0.59 -7.43
N ALA A 211 -21.97 1.34 -7.21
CA ALA A 211 -21.32 2.14 -8.25
C ALA A 211 -20.45 1.29 -9.20
N GLY A 212 -20.37 -0.02 -8.99
CA GLY A 212 -19.68 -0.99 -9.85
C GLY A 212 -18.27 -1.38 -9.41
N ALA A 213 -17.80 -0.91 -8.24
CA ALA A 213 -16.49 -1.25 -7.73
C ALA A 213 -16.46 -2.67 -7.11
N THR A 214 -15.33 -3.36 -7.23
CA THR A 214 -14.99 -4.46 -6.32
C THR A 214 -14.38 -3.87 -5.06
N VAL A 215 -14.99 -4.11 -3.89
CA VAL A 215 -14.50 -3.58 -2.61
C VAL A 215 -13.88 -4.69 -1.79
N HIS A 216 -12.61 -4.53 -1.42
CA HIS A 216 -11.86 -5.44 -0.57
C HIS A 216 -11.74 -4.82 0.82
N ILE A 217 -12.16 -5.56 1.84
CA ILE A 217 -12.12 -5.12 3.23
C ILE A 217 -11.23 -6.10 4.01
N PRO A 218 -10.21 -5.61 4.75
CA PRO A 218 -9.23 -6.47 5.42
C PRO A 218 -9.71 -7.06 6.76
N ARG A 219 -10.96 -6.77 7.15
CA ARG A 219 -11.62 -7.28 8.36
C ARG A 219 -12.98 -7.84 7.96
N GLU A 220 -13.45 -8.83 8.71
CA GLU A 220 -14.79 -9.39 8.53
C GLU A 220 -15.84 -8.26 8.54
N ARG A 221 -16.73 -8.30 7.54
CA ARG A 221 -17.78 -7.29 7.34
C ARG A 221 -19.13 -7.76 7.86
N ASP A 222 -19.31 -9.05 8.05
CA ASP A 222 -20.49 -9.63 8.65
C ASP A 222 -20.45 -9.51 10.18
N ILE A 223 -21.58 -9.13 10.75
CA ILE A 223 -21.79 -9.04 12.20
C ILE A 223 -22.56 -10.25 12.73
N GLN A 224 -22.97 -11.15 11.84
CA GLN A 224 -23.46 -12.49 12.19
C GLN A 224 -22.37 -13.25 12.95
N THR A 225 -22.71 -13.76 14.13
CA THR A 225 -21.75 -14.44 15.01
C THR A 225 -21.60 -15.93 14.72
N ASN A 226 -22.50 -16.50 13.93
CA ASN A 226 -22.41 -17.89 13.49
C ASN A 226 -21.51 -17.98 12.25
N GLU A 227 -20.49 -18.83 12.30
CA GLU A 227 -19.60 -19.14 11.17
C GLU A 227 -19.85 -20.57 10.69
N VAL A 228 -19.85 -20.77 9.37
CA VAL A 228 -19.92 -22.10 8.74
C VAL A 228 -18.87 -22.16 7.63
N ILE A 229 -17.97 -23.15 7.72
CA ILE A 229 -16.96 -23.42 6.71
C ILE A 229 -17.31 -24.74 6.04
N VAL A 230 -17.38 -24.73 4.71
CA VAL A 230 -17.53 -25.93 3.90
C VAL A 230 -16.32 -26.04 3.01
N ASP A 231 -15.58 -27.13 3.18
CA ASP A 231 -14.27 -27.32 2.59
C ASP A 231 -14.05 -28.81 2.29
N ASN A 232 -13.25 -29.10 1.26
CA ASN A 232 -12.99 -30.47 0.84
C ASN A 232 -12.10 -31.26 1.80
N ASP A 233 -11.31 -30.59 2.65
CA ASP A 233 -10.52 -31.21 3.70
C ASP A 233 -11.34 -31.38 4.99
N ARG A 234 -11.93 -30.27 5.48
CA ARG A 234 -12.66 -30.27 6.75
C ARG A 234 -13.76 -29.21 6.80
N SER A 235 -14.99 -29.67 7.02
CA SER A 235 -16.17 -28.82 7.14
C SER A 235 -16.68 -28.66 8.58
N THR A 236 -17.39 -27.56 8.86
CA THR A 236 -18.02 -27.26 10.15
C THR A 236 -19.27 -28.12 10.37
N ALA A 237 -19.40 -28.71 11.55
CA ALA A 237 -20.56 -29.52 11.96
C ALA A 237 -20.92 -30.59 10.92
N ASN A 238 -22.19 -30.67 10.48
CA ASN A 238 -22.66 -31.65 9.50
C ASN A 238 -22.53 -31.16 8.05
N SER A 239 -21.90 -30.00 7.82
CA SER A 239 -21.77 -29.44 6.48
C SER A 239 -21.02 -30.41 5.55
N ALA A 240 -21.40 -30.41 4.28
CA ALA A 240 -20.92 -31.39 3.32
C ALA A 240 -20.37 -30.74 2.05
N PHE A 241 -19.25 -31.27 1.60
CA PHE A 241 -18.68 -30.99 0.29
C PHE A 241 -18.87 -32.21 -0.62
N LEU A 242 -19.37 -31.99 -1.84
CA LEU A 242 -19.61 -33.06 -2.82
C LEU A 242 -19.20 -32.61 -4.22
N LEU A 243 -18.70 -33.54 -5.03
CA LEU A 243 -18.60 -33.37 -6.48
C LEU A 243 -19.74 -34.12 -7.17
N SER A 244 -20.34 -33.52 -8.20
CA SER A 244 -21.41 -34.19 -8.97
C SER A 244 -20.92 -35.50 -9.58
N THR A 245 -19.73 -35.53 -10.18
CA THR A 245 -19.16 -36.74 -10.77
C THR A 245 -17.85 -37.18 -10.15
N GLY A 246 -16.95 -36.24 -9.85
CA GLY A 246 -15.60 -36.52 -9.33
C GLY A 246 -14.68 -37.29 -10.27
N LYS A 247 -15.07 -37.53 -11.53
CA LYS A 247 -14.34 -38.45 -12.43
C LYS A 247 -13.00 -37.89 -12.92
N ASN A 248 -12.90 -36.57 -13.06
CA ASN A 248 -11.72 -35.88 -13.59
C ASN A 248 -11.17 -34.84 -12.59
N SER A 249 -11.36 -35.08 -11.29
CA SER A 249 -10.82 -34.20 -10.25
C SER A 249 -9.41 -34.60 -9.85
N GLU A 250 -8.53 -33.61 -9.68
CA GLU A 250 -7.18 -33.78 -9.17
C GLU A 250 -7.03 -33.00 -7.86
N LEU A 251 -6.44 -33.67 -6.85
CA LEU A 251 -6.10 -33.03 -5.59
C LEU A 251 -4.83 -32.19 -5.74
N ILE A 252 -4.92 -30.91 -5.41
CA ILE A 252 -3.82 -29.98 -5.37
C ILE A 252 -3.52 -29.64 -3.91
N ASN A 253 -2.28 -29.84 -3.46
CA ASN A 253 -1.85 -29.51 -2.09
C ASN A 253 -1.56 -28.01 -1.92
N LYS A 254 -2.50 -27.19 -2.38
CA LYS A 254 -2.55 -25.74 -2.19
C LYS A 254 -4.01 -25.33 -2.06
N GLY A 255 -4.36 -24.73 -0.94
CA GLY A 255 -5.71 -24.25 -0.70
C GLY A 255 -5.88 -23.83 0.75
N PHE A 256 -7.12 -23.56 1.10
CA PHE A 256 -7.48 -23.21 2.47
C PHE A 256 -7.48 -24.45 3.36
N ILE A 257 -7.08 -24.27 4.63
CA ILE A 257 -7.29 -25.27 5.67
C ILE A 257 -7.86 -24.62 6.91
N LEU A 258 -8.91 -25.24 7.46
CA LEU A 258 -9.48 -24.84 8.73
C LEU A 258 -8.51 -25.17 9.87
N THR A 259 -7.94 -24.12 10.46
CA THR A 259 -7.05 -24.18 11.63
C THR A 259 -7.60 -23.32 12.76
N ASP A 260 -7.41 -23.77 13.99
CA ASP A 260 -7.76 -23.07 15.22
C ASP A 260 -6.63 -22.15 15.72
N THR A 261 -5.38 -22.41 15.31
CA THR A 261 -4.22 -21.62 15.69
C THR A 261 -3.40 -21.23 14.46
N ILE A 262 -3.00 -19.95 14.39
CA ILE A 262 -2.11 -19.42 13.36
C ILE A 262 -0.84 -18.90 14.03
N PHE A 263 0.32 -19.27 13.51
CA PHE A 263 1.63 -18.80 13.96
C PHE A 263 2.30 -17.95 12.87
N ALA A 264 3.31 -17.16 13.26
CA ALA A 264 4.04 -16.32 12.32
C ALA A 264 4.60 -17.15 11.15
N GLY A 265 4.30 -16.72 9.92
CA GLY A 265 4.70 -17.42 8.70
C GLY A 265 3.74 -18.51 8.22
N PHE A 266 2.74 -18.90 9.01
CA PHE A 266 1.68 -19.79 8.56
C PHE A 266 0.59 -19.02 7.81
N ASN A 267 0.18 -19.52 6.64
CA ASN A 267 -0.93 -18.96 5.89
C ASN A 267 -1.96 -20.07 5.60
N PRO A 268 -3.15 -20.06 6.22
CA PRO A 268 -4.13 -21.12 6.04
C PRO A 268 -4.57 -21.29 4.58
N PHE A 269 -4.52 -20.23 3.76
CA PHE A 269 -4.89 -20.25 2.34
C PHE A 269 -3.86 -20.91 1.42
N ARG A 270 -2.71 -21.34 1.95
CA ARG A 270 -1.63 -22.00 1.20
C ARG A 270 -1.24 -23.37 1.76
N ASN A 271 -1.86 -23.79 2.87
CA ASN A 271 -1.44 -24.97 3.63
C ASN A 271 -2.52 -26.07 3.69
N GLY A 272 -3.67 -25.86 3.05
CA GLY A 272 -4.65 -26.92 2.79
C GLY A 272 -4.55 -27.47 1.38
N SER A 273 -5.64 -28.06 0.93
CA SER A 273 -5.78 -28.59 -0.42
C SER A 273 -6.91 -27.91 -1.19
N SER A 274 -6.96 -28.19 -2.48
CA SER A 274 -8.08 -27.83 -3.36
C SER A 274 -8.27 -28.93 -4.39
N LEU A 275 -9.41 -28.91 -5.08
CA LEU A 275 -9.69 -29.81 -6.19
C LEU A 275 -9.66 -29.04 -7.50
N ARG A 276 -8.76 -29.44 -8.40
CA ARG A 276 -8.79 -29.01 -9.80
C ARG A 276 -9.75 -29.93 -10.55
N THR A 277 -10.73 -29.37 -11.25
CA THR A 277 -11.72 -30.13 -11.98
C THR A 277 -12.04 -29.49 -13.33
N ALA A 278 -12.48 -30.29 -14.29
CA ALA A 278 -12.95 -29.87 -15.60
C ALA A 278 -14.33 -30.49 -15.85
N ASP A 279 -15.28 -29.67 -16.31
CA ASP A 279 -16.66 -30.07 -16.65
C ASP A 279 -17.41 -30.79 -15.50
N ASP A 280 -17.19 -30.35 -14.26
CA ASP A 280 -17.88 -30.88 -13.07
C ASP A 280 -18.46 -29.75 -12.23
N THR A 281 -19.27 -30.10 -11.23
CA THR A 281 -19.84 -29.15 -10.27
C THR A 281 -19.48 -29.55 -8.85
N ALA A 282 -18.96 -28.58 -8.09
CA ALA A 282 -18.72 -28.71 -6.67
C ALA A 282 -19.88 -28.11 -5.87
N HIS A 283 -20.41 -28.90 -4.94
CA HIS A 283 -21.51 -28.53 -4.07
C HIS A 283 -20.98 -28.30 -2.65
N TYR A 284 -21.24 -27.12 -2.12
CA TYR A 284 -20.91 -26.72 -0.76
C TYR A 284 -22.23 -26.58 0.00
N ILE A 285 -22.54 -27.55 0.87
CA ILE A 285 -23.83 -27.66 1.55
C ILE A 285 -23.61 -27.32 3.04
N PRO A 286 -23.85 -26.07 3.46
CA PRO A 286 -23.67 -25.66 4.85
C PRO A 286 -24.79 -26.19 5.75
N ASP A 287 -24.43 -26.58 6.97
CA ASP A 287 -25.37 -26.78 8.08
C ASP A 287 -25.54 -25.46 8.84
N ILE A 288 -26.56 -24.68 8.47
CA ILE A 288 -26.77 -23.33 8.99
C ILE A 288 -27.29 -23.39 10.45
N PRO A 289 -26.58 -22.85 11.46
CA PRO A 289 -26.98 -23.00 12.86
C PRO A 289 -28.30 -22.30 13.22
N SER A 290 -28.58 -21.17 12.58
CA SER A 290 -29.77 -20.35 12.82
C SER A 290 -30.19 -19.61 11.57
N ARG A 291 -31.49 -19.39 11.39
CA ARG A 291 -31.98 -18.54 10.29
C ARG A 291 -31.42 -17.12 10.44
N GLY A 292 -30.94 -16.55 9.35
CA GLY A 292 -30.40 -15.19 9.36
C GLY A 292 -29.73 -14.82 8.05
N ASP A 293 -29.21 -13.60 8.03
CA ASP A 293 -28.34 -13.12 6.95
C ASP A 293 -26.91 -13.57 7.24
N TYR A 294 -26.26 -14.12 6.22
CA TYR A 294 -24.87 -14.57 6.24
C TYR A 294 -24.15 -14.00 5.01
N ALA A 295 -22.97 -13.42 5.22
CA ALA A 295 -22.01 -13.13 4.18
C ALA A 295 -21.43 -14.45 3.64
N VAL A 296 -21.46 -14.59 2.32
CA VAL A 296 -20.93 -15.76 1.63
C VAL A 296 -19.60 -15.38 1.01
N TYR A 297 -18.59 -16.17 1.35
CA TYR A 297 -17.23 -16.07 0.81
C TYR A 297 -16.84 -17.34 0.09
N ILE A 298 -15.92 -17.21 -0.86
CA ILE A 298 -15.24 -18.31 -1.52
C ILE A 298 -13.73 -18.12 -1.40
N SER A 299 -12.99 -19.20 -1.56
CA SER A 299 -11.52 -19.19 -1.61
C SER A 299 -11.05 -20.23 -2.63
N TYR A 300 -9.92 -19.93 -3.28
CA TYR A 300 -9.25 -20.80 -4.23
C TYR A 300 -7.75 -20.49 -4.24
N PRO A 301 -6.88 -21.47 -4.55
CA PRO A 301 -5.46 -21.20 -4.75
C PRO A 301 -5.25 -20.41 -6.04
N LEU A 302 -4.19 -19.61 -6.11
CA LEU A 302 -3.80 -18.92 -7.33
C LEU A 302 -2.88 -19.83 -8.18
N LEU A 303 -3.42 -20.41 -9.25
CA LEU A 303 -2.70 -21.30 -10.16
C LEU A 303 -2.68 -20.71 -11.59
N PRO A 304 -1.63 -21.00 -12.39
CA PRO A 304 -1.51 -20.46 -13.76
C PRO A 304 -2.64 -20.87 -14.72
N ASP A 305 -3.31 -21.98 -14.42
CA ASP A 305 -4.38 -22.59 -15.23
C ASP A 305 -5.78 -22.34 -14.66
N ASN A 306 -5.92 -21.46 -13.67
CA ASN A 306 -7.24 -21.03 -13.18
C ASN A 306 -8.06 -20.37 -14.30
N THR A 307 -9.38 -20.55 -14.25
CA THR A 307 -10.31 -19.94 -15.20
C THR A 307 -10.58 -18.47 -14.86
N GLY A 308 -10.78 -17.64 -15.88
CA GLY A 308 -11.23 -16.25 -15.71
C GLY A 308 -12.73 -16.08 -15.50
N GLU A 309 -13.52 -17.15 -15.65
CA GLU A 309 -15.00 -17.09 -15.65
C GLU A 309 -15.62 -18.27 -14.89
N ALA A 310 -15.16 -18.54 -13.66
CA ALA A 310 -15.75 -19.58 -12.83
C ALA A 310 -17.19 -19.21 -12.43
N LEU A 311 -18.14 -20.11 -12.70
CA LEU A 311 -19.55 -19.91 -12.34
C LEU A 311 -19.81 -20.37 -10.90
N TYR A 312 -20.27 -19.44 -10.06
CA TYR A 312 -20.75 -19.71 -8.71
C TYR A 312 -22.23 -19.41 -8.61
N THR A 313 -22.99 -20.30 -7.95
CA THR A 313 -24.41 -20.08 -7.65
C THR A 313 -24.66 -20.21 -6.16
N VAL A 314 -25.25 -19.18 -5.56
CA VAL A 314 -25.65 -19.20 -4.15
C VAL A 314 -27.16 -19.43 -4.09
N HIS A 315 -27.56 -20.55 -3.50
CA HIS A 315 -28.96 -20.91 -3.25
C HIS A 315 -29.37 -20.42 -1.86
N HIS A 316 -30.37 -19.56 -1.78
CA HIS A 316 -30.80 -18.89 -0.55
C HIS A 316 -32.33 -18.80 -0.49
N THR A 317 -32.89 -18.29 0.62
CA THR A 317 -34.36 -18.24 0.80
C THR A 317 -35.09 -17.43 -0.28
N GLY A 318 -34.44 -16.43 -0.87
CA GLY A 318 -34.95 -15.65 -2.00
C GLY A 318 -34.79 -16.26 -3.40
N GLY A 319 -34.31 -17.51 -3.55
CA GLY A 319 -34.02 -18.14 -4.84
C GLY A 319 -32.53 -18.41 -5.04
N SER A 320 -32.01 -18.18 -6.24
CA SER A 320 -30.60 -18.40 -6.57
C SER A 320 -29.97 -17.14 -7.15
N THR A 321 -28.73 -16.83 -6.76
CA THR A 321 -27.94 -15.74 -7.33
C THR A 321 -26.66 -16.27 -7.95
N GLY A 322 -26.43 -15.97 -9.23
CA GLY A 322 -25.27 -16.41 -10.01
C GLY A 322 -24.17 -15.35 -10.12
N PHE A 323 -22.92 -15.80 -10.12
CA PHE A 323 -21.71 -14.99 -10.21
C PHE A 323 -20.71 -15.60 -11.19
N LEU A 324 -20.03 -14.76 -11.97
CA LEU A 324 -18.80 -15.10 -12.67
C LEU A 324 -17.62 -14.55 -11.87
N VAL A 325 -16.66 -15.41 -11.54
CA VAL A 325 -15.48 -15.07 -10.75
C VAL A 325 -14.21 -15.31 -11.56
N ASP A 326 -13.36 -14.29 -11.63
CA ASP A 326 -12.04 -14.38 -12.24
C ASP A 326 -11.04 -15.01 -11.26
N GLN A 327 -10.85 -16.33 -11.36
CA GLN A 327 -9.91 -17.05 -10.51
C GLN A 327 -8.44 -16.84 -10.90
N THR A 328 -8.14 -16.09 -11.97
CA THR A 328 -6.75 -15.70 -12.34
C THR A 328 -6.21 -14.59 -11.45
N MET A 329 -7.04 -14.04 -10.55
CA MET A 329 -6.69 -13.00 -9.59
C MET A 329 -7.42 -13.21 -8.26
N GLY A 330 -7.01 -12.48 -7.21
CA GLY A 330 -7.71 -12.47 -5.93
C GLY A 330 -7.69 -13.77 -5.11
N GLY A 331 -7.02 -14.83 -5.57
CA GLY A 331 -6.90 -16.09 -4.84
C GLY A 331 -6.11 -15.98 -3.54
N GLU A 332 -6.07 -17.08 -2.79
CA GLU A 332 -5.36 -17.23 -1.51
C GLU A 332 -5.88 -16.32 -0.38
N THR A 333 -7.17 -15.96 -0.43
CA THR A 333 -7.89 -15.21 0.61
C THR A 333 -9.40 -15.43 0.45
N TRP A 334 -10.21 -14.87 1.36
CA TRP A 334 -11.67 -14.85 1.23
C TRP A 334 -12.15 -13.81 0.22
N ILE A 335 -12.95 -14.24 -0.75
CA ILE A 335 -13.61 -13.41 -1.75
C ILE A 335 -15.11 -13.37 -1.47
N TYR A 336 -15.62 -12.17 -1.20
CA TYR A 336 -17.03 -11.93 -0.88
C TYR A 336 -17.92 -11.98 -2.13
N LEU A 337 -18.97 -12.79 -2.09
CA LEU A 337 -19.99 -12.85 -3.14
C LEU A 337 -21.22 -12.00 -2.82
N GLY A 338 -21.61 -11.91 -1.54
CA GLY A 338 -22.83 -11.25 -1.13
C GLY A 338 -23.27 -11.64 0.27
N THR A 339 -24.32 -10.99 0.76
CA THR A 339 -25.02 -11.37 2.00
C THR A 339 -26.39 -11.89 1.63
N PHE A 340 -26.74 -13.06 2.13
CA PHE A 340 -27.99 -13.76 1.78
C PHE A 340 -28.67 -14.31 3.02
N ASN A 341 -30.00 -14.39 2.97
CA ASN A 341 -30.80 -14.98 4.03
C ASN A 341 -30.92 -16.50 3.85
N PHE A 342 -30.54 -17.27 4.87
CA PHE A 342 -30.64 -18.73 4.89
C PHE A 342 -31.59 -19.20 5.99
N ASP A 343 -32.30 -20.30 5.74
CA ASP A 343 -33.01 -21.03 6.80
C ASP A 343 -32.02 -21.90 7.60
N LYS A 344 -32.38 -22.25 8.84
CA LYS A 344 -31.59 -23.15 9.68
C LYS A 344 -31.53 -24.56 9.06
N GLY A 345 -30.38 -25.22 9.20
CA GLY A 345 -30.12 -26.60 8.81
C GLY A 345 -29.47 -26.72 7.44
N MET A 346 -29.48 -27.94 6.90
CA MET A 346 -28.95 -28.29 5.58
C MET A 346 -30.07 -28.38 4.55
N ASN A 347 -29.79 -27.95 3.32
CA ASN A 347 -30.73 -28.04 2.21
C ASN A 347 -30.03 -28.64 0.96
N PRO A 348 -29.73 -29.95 0.93
CA PRO A 348 -28.97 -30.58 -0.16
C PRO A 348 -29.74 -30.66 -1.49
N GLU A 349 -31.07 -30.56 -1.45
CA GLU A 349 -31.96 -30.64 -2.62
C GLU A 349 -32.17 -29.28 -3.32
N ARG A 350 -31.53 -28.21 -2.82
CA ARG A 350 -31.73 -26.84 -3.30
C ARG A 350 -30.65 -26.34 -4.21
#